data_AF-V6L8G2-F1
#
_entry.id   AF-V6L8G2-F1
#
_cell.length_a   1.000
_cell.length_b   1.000
_cell.length_c   1.000
_cell.angle_alpha   90.00
_cell.angle_beta   90.00
_cell.angle_gamma   90.00
#
_symmetry.space_group_name_H-M   'P 1'
#
loop_
_entity.id
_entity.type
_entity.pdbx_description
1 polymer ?
#
loop_
_entity_poly.entity_id
_entity_poly.type
_entity_poly.pdbx_seq_one_letter_code
_entity_poly.pdbx_strand_id
1 'polypeptide(L)'
;MIELLDYDSFRKKVLFSYLKQFIQNVRSLVELYREKKPEIEEIIEQANKDQKEWESVIKIFNQRFLVPFKVELQNQKDILLNKDAAQFRFIFSDDNQDVNVQKEDLQKHLSGGEKRALYILQILFEIEARKRSDKPQLLVFDDISDSFDYRNKHAIIEYLNDLQECKQFKLLVMMHNFDFYRTLASRLDIPRKQIKMIRKNDAREIIFEDGEYLKSVIKCIRDSEQDKDFFALIPFVRNLIEYASFQADKNNNYIKLTSCLHMKKDTKDIQIQDISKIFDSVFGTERKKKKIEEDNSKLYFETIYNIAEKIYNDKNYNHIELQNKLIFSIVIRLKSEEWMLNKLNQEFKSKRNQTRELYDAIKKELSDDEKRIIQKVLMITPENIHINSFMFEPILDISLDHLYTCFEEIKNLN
;
A
#
# COMPACT_ATOMS: atom_id res chain seq x y z
N MET A 1 -92.46 -3.82 -2.97
CA MET A 1 -92.28 -3.99 -1.52
C MET A 1 -92.46 -5.47 -1.12
N ILE A 2 -91.79 -6.40 -1.83
CA ILE A 2 -91.83 -7.86 -1.55
C ILE A 2 -90.40 -8.44 -1.40
N GLU A 3 -89.36 -7.74 -1.89
CA GLU A 3 -87.97 -8.17 -1.75
C GLU A 3 -87.31 -7.86 -0.37
N LEU A 4 -88.05 -7.26 0.57
CA LEU A 4 -87.56 -6.95 1.93
C LEU A 4 -87.80 -8.08 2.94
N LEU A 5 -88.47 -9.17 2.54
CA LEU A 5 -88.71 -10.34 3.40
C LEU A 5 -87.47 -11.25 3.52
N ASP A 6 -86.52 -11.17 2.59
CA ASP A 6 -85.23 -11.87 2.62
C ASP A 6 -84.08 -10.86 2.46
N TYR A 7 -83.71 -10.26 3.59
CA TYR A 7 -82.72 -9.19 3.66
C TYR A 7 -81.34 -9.61 3.16
N ASP A 8 -80.93 -10.86 3.39
CA ASP A 8 -79.62 -11.35 2.96
C ASP A 8 -79.56 -11.53 1.44
N SER A 9 -80.63 -12.00 0.82
CA SER A 9 -80.71 -12.12 -0.64
C SER A 9 -80.79 -10.75 -1.32
N PHE A 10 -81.51 -9.80 -0.73
CA PHE A 10 -81.51 -8.40 -1.20
C PHE A 10 -80.13 -7.75 -1.07
N ARG A 11 -79.45 -7.89 0.08
CA ARG A 11 -78.09 -7.39 0.30
C ARG A 11 -77.10 -7.95 -0.71
N LYS A 12 -77.16 -9.26 -1.02
CA LYS A 12 -76.35 -9.89 -2.06
C LYS A 12 -76.63 -9.28 -3.43
N LYS A 13 -77.90 -9.13 -3.83
CA LYS A 13 -78.27 -8.52 -5.12
C LYS A 13 -77.76 -7.09 -5.26
N VAL A 14 -77.86 -6.28 -4.19
CA VAL A 14 -77.36 -4.90 -4.19
C VAL A 14 -75.84 -4.87 -4.35
N LEU A 15 -75.09 -5.68 -3.60
CA LEU A 15 -73.63 -5.82 -3.74
C LEU A 15 -73.23 -6.30 -5.13
N PHE A 16 -73.93 -7.29 -5.68
CA PHE A 16 -73.72 -7.74 -7.07
C PHE A 16 -74.01 -6.63 -8.09
N SER A 17 -75.01 -5.78 -7.85
CA SER A 17 -75.29 -4.64 -8.73
C SER A 17 -74.16 -3.62 -8.73
N TYR A 18 -73.59 -3.30 -7.55
CA TYR A 18 -72.43 -2.42 -7.43
C TYR A 18 -71.20 -3.03 -8.08
N LEU A 19 -70.91 -4.32 -7.85
CA LEU A 19 -69.80 -5.01 -8.50
C LEU A 19 -69.97 -5.10 -10.03
N LYS A 20 -71.21 -5.22 -10.52
CA LYS A 20 -71.52 -5.25 -11.95
C LYS A 20 -71.19 -3.92 -12.63
N GLN A 21 -71.25 -2.79 -11.93
CA GLN A 21 -70.82 -1.49 -12.47
C GLN A 21 -69.31 -1.44 -12.75
N PHE A 22 -68.50 -2.17 -11.96
CA PHE A 22 -67.05 -2.23 -12.12
C PHE A 22 -66.57 -3.39 -13.00
N ILE A 23 -67.47 -4.26 -13.46
CA ILE A 23 -67.08 -5.48 -14.17
C ILE A 23 -66.29 -5.19 -15.46
N GLN A 24 -66.59 -4.08 -16.13
CA GLN A 24 -65.86 -3.66 -17.32
C GLN A 24 -64.44 -3.20 -16.97
N ASN A 25 -64.27 -2.42 -15.89
CA ASN A 25 -62.96 -1.99 -15.41
C ASN A 25 -62.11 -3.18 -14.96
N VAL A 26 -62.73 -4.17 -14.29
CA VAL A 26 -62.07 -5.41 -13.89
C VAL A 26 -61.66 -6.23 -15.12
N ARG A 27 -62.51 -6.34 -16.14
CA ARG A 27 -62.16 -7.01 -17.40
C ARG A 27 -60.99 -6.32 -18.10
N SER A 28 -61.02 -5.00 -18.23
CA SER A 28 -59.91 -4.24 -18.81
C SER A 28 -58.60 -4.42 -18.03
N LEU A 29 -58.66 -4.47 -16.69
CA LEU A 29 -57.48 -4.75 -15.87
C LEU A 29 -56.94 -6.17 -16.09
N VAL A 30 -57.82 -7.17 -16.18
CA VAL A 30 -57.44 -8.57 -16.42
C VAL A 30 -56.85 -8.75 -17.82
N GLU A 31 -57.41 -8.07 -18.83
CA GLU A 31 -56.88 -8.07 -20.20
C GLU A 31 -55.50 -7.40 -20.24
N LEU A 32 -55.35 -6.23 -19.63
CA LEU A 32 -54.06 -5.54 -19.53
C LEU A 32 -53.01 -6.40 -18.79
N TYR A 33 -53.40 -7.07 -17.70
CA TYR A 33 -52.52 -7.99 -17.00
C TYR A 33 -52.11 -9.17 -17.87
N ARG A 34 -53.04 -9.78 -18.62
CA ARG A 34 -52.73 -10.89 -19.53
C ARG A 34 -51.80 -10.47 -20.67
N GLU A 35 -52.00 -9.27 -21.20
CA GLU A 35 -51.14 -8.68 -22.23
C GLU A 35 -49.72 -8.43 -21.70
N LYS A 36 -49.60 -7.92 -20.47
CA LYS A 36 -48.32 -7.55 -19.85
C LYS A 36 -47.62 -8.67 -19.10
N LYS A 37 -48.32 -9.78 -18.83
CA LYS A 37 -47.78 -10.98 -18.18
C LYS A 37 -46.46 -11.48 -18.79
N PRO A 38 -46.32 -11.66 -20.12
CA PRO A 38 -45.05 -12.12 -20.71
C PRO A 38 -43.90 -11.14 -20.47
N GLU A 39 -44.16 -9.83 -20.55
CA GLU A 39 -43.17 -8.78 -20.26
C GLU A 39 -42.73 -8.82 -18.78
N ILE A 40 -43.68 -9.06 -17.86
CA ILE A 40 -43.39 -9.27 -16.43
C ILE A 40 -42.55 -10.54 -16.23
N GLU A 41 -42.88 -11.63 -16.91
CA GLU A 41 -42.12 -12.89 -16.83
C GLU A 41 -40.67 -12.72 -17.33
N GLU A 42 -40.44 -11.99 -18.42
CA GLU A 42 -39.09 -11.65 -18.91
C GLU A 42 -38.30 -10.78 -17.91
N ILE A 43 -38.94 -9.76 -17.31
CA ILE A 43 -38.32 -8.92 -16.28
C ILE A 43 -37.92 -9.76 -15.07
N ILE A 44 -38.79 -10.68 -14.64
CA ILE A 44 -38.54 -11.60 -13.53
C ILE A 44 -37.36 -12.54 -13.87
N GLU A 45 -37.30 -13.08 -15.08
CA GLU A 45 -36.18 -13.93 -15.51
C GLU A 45 -34.85 -13.18 -15.52
N GLN A 46 -34.82 -11.95 -16.01
CA GLN A 46 -33.61 -11.13 -16.00
C GLN A 46 -33.17 -10.78 -14.57
N ALA A 47 -34.11 -10.40 -13.70
CA ALA A 47 -33.82 -10.12 -12.29
C ALA A 47 -33.25 -11.35 -11.56
N ASN A 48 -33.76 -12.56 -11.86
CA ASN A 48 -33.24 -13.80 -11.28
C ASN A 48 -31.82 -14.15 -11.74
N LYS A 49 -31.43 -13.78 -12.98
CA LYS A 49 -30.04 -13.93 -13.46
C LYS A 49 -29.10 -13.01 -12.70
N ASP A 50 -29.49 -11.74 -12.59
CA ASP A 50 -28.73 -10.71 -11.88
C ASP A 50 -28.52 -11.09 -10.40
N GLN A 51 -29.52 -11.71 -9.77
CA GLN A 51 -29.41 -12.22 -8.40
C GLN A 51 -28.30 -13.27 -8.23
N LYS A 52 -28.25 -14.28 -9.11
CA LYS A 52 -27.24 -15.35 -9.02
C LYS A 52 -25.83 -14.81 -9.16
N GLU A 53 -25.65 -13.81 -10.02
CA GLU A 53 -24.38 -13.11 -10.17
C GLU A 53 -24.00 -12.41 -8.87
N TRP A 54 -24.91 -11.64 -8.26
CA TRP A 54 -24.63 -10.96 -7.00
C TRP A 54 -24.30 -11.90 -5.85
N GLU A 55 -25.00 -13.04 -5.74
CA GLU A 55 -24.68 -14.08 -4.76
C GLU A 55 -23.26 -14.63 -4.98
N SER A 56 -22.83 -14.77 -6.24
CA SER A 56 -21.47 -15.20 -6.55
C SER A 56 -20.41 -14.18 -6.11
N VAL A 57 -20.67 -12.88 -6.31
CA VAL A 57 -19.77 -11.80 -5.87
C VAL A 57 -19.64 -11.79 -4.35
N ILE A 58 -20.77 -11.88 -3.64
CA ILE A 58 -20.80 -11.92 -2.18
C ILE A 58 -20.04 -13.14 -1.66
N LYS A 59 -20.22 -14.30 -2.30
CA LYS A 59 -19.49 -15.51 -1.93
C LYS A 59 -17.98 -15.35 -2.11
N ILE A 60 -17.53 -14.80 -3.24
CA ILE A 60 -16.10 -14.53 -3.50
C ILE A 60 -15.56 -13.55 -2.46
N PHE A 61 -16.31 -12.48 -2.17
CA PHE A 61 -15.92 -11.49 -1.16
C PHE A 61 -15.75 -12.12 0.22
N ASN A 62 -16.78 -12.81 0.73
CA ASN A 62 -16.76 -13.46 2.04
C ASN A 62 -15.69 -14.56 2.15
N GLN A 63 -15.27 -15.18 1.04
CA GLN A 63 -14.21 -16.20 1.02
C GLN A 63 -12.80 -15.59 1.05
N ARG A 64 -12.60 -14.46 0.37
CA ARG A 64 -11.26 -13.88 0.15
C ARG A 64 -10.91 -12.80 1.16
N PHE A 65 -11.88 -11.96 1.54
CA PHE A 65 -11.67 -10.87 2.47
C PHE A 65 -11.90 -11.32 3.91
N LEU A 66 -10.99 -10.93 4.81
CA LEU A 66 -11.16 -11.14 6.24
C LEU A 66 -11.68 -9.85 6.85
N VAL A 67 -12.96 -9.83 7.16
CA VAL A 67 -13.67 -8.72 7.80
C VAL A 67 -14.56 -9.27 8.92
N PRO A 68 -14.87 -8.50 9.98
CA PRO A 68 -15.65 -8.98 11.13
C PRO A 68 -17.15 -9.12 10.81
N PHE A 69 -17.54 -9.00 9.54
CA PHE A 69 -18.91 -9.11 9.08
C PHE A 69 -19.01 -9.99 7.85
N LYS A 70 -20.12 -10.72 7.72
CA LYS A 70 -20.53 -11.39 6.51
C LYS A 70 -21.58 -10.55 5.79
N VAL A 71 -21.51 -10.52 4.48
CA VAL A 71 -22.53 -9.88 3.65
C VAL A 71 -23.48 -10.93 3.10
N GLU A 72 -24.78 -10.65 3.14
CA GLU A 72 -25.84 -11.46 2.56
C GLU A 72 -26.86 -10.56 1.84
N LEU A 73 -27.64 -11.12 0.92
CA LEU A 73 -28.76 -10.42 0.27
C LEU A 73 -30.05 -10.63 1.08
N GLN A 74 -30.77 -9.54 1.38
CA GLN A 74 -32.05 -9.59 2.08
C GLN A 74 -33.22 -9.71 1.08
N ASN A 75 -34.14 -10.65 1.35
CA ASN A 75 -35.44 -10.88 0.69
C ASN A 75 -35.45 -11.27 -0.80
N GLN A 76 -35.15 -12.54 -1.08
CA GLN A 76 -35.11 -13.15 -2.42
C GLN A 76 -36.47 -13.42 -3.11
N LYS A 77 -37.64 -13.08 -2.52
CA LYS A 77 -38.96 -13.41 -3.11
C LYS A 77 -39.95 -12.24 -3.26
N ASP A 78 -39.89 -11.22 -2.39
CA ASP A 78 -40.84 -10.08 -2.41
C ASP A 78 -40.31 -8.82 -3.11
N ILE A 79 -39.01 -8.74 -3.41
CA ILE A 79 -38.41 -7.68 -4.25
C ILE A 79 -38.97 -7.71 -5.68
N LEU A 80 -39.48 -8.87 -6.12
CA LEU A 80 -40.07 -9.06 -7.44
C LEU A 80 -41.40 -8.32 -7.63
N LEU A 81 -42.07 -7.90 -6.55
CA LEU A 81 -43.39 -7.24 -6.60
C LEU A 81 -43.43 -5.87 -5.91
N ASN A 82 -42.54 -5.60 -4.94
CA ASN A 82 -42.41 -4.29 -4.32
C ASN A 82 -41.13 -3.59 -4.79
N LYS A 83 -41.26 -2.29 -5.10
CA LYS A 83 -40.25 -1.38 -5.65
C LYS A 83 -38.98 -1.16 -4.82
N ASP A 84 -38.68 -2.03 -3.86
CA ASP A 84 -37.54 -1.86 -2.96
C ASP A 84 -36.28 -2.45 -3.59
N ALA A 85 -35.25 -1.62 -3.71
CA ALA A 85 -33.93 -2.05 -4.16
C ALA A 85 -33.38 -3.16 -3.25
N ALA A 86 -32.59 -4.08 -3.82
CA ALA A 86 -31.96 -5.13 -3.04
C ALA A 86 -31.18 -4.55 -1.85
N GLN A 87 -31.56 -4.98 -0.64
CA GLN A 87 -30.93 -4.54 0.59
C GLN A 87 -29.86 -5.56 0.99
N PHE A 88 -28.65 -5.07 1.27
CA PHE A 88 -27.59 -5.88 1.83
C PHE A 88 -27.81 -6.04 3.33
N ARG A 89 -27.77 -7.29 3.80
CA ARG A 89 -27.72 -7.62 5.22
C ARG A 89 -26.27 -7.82 5.61
N PHE A 90 -25.86 -7.14 6.67
CA PHE A 90 -24.54 -7.31 7.28
C PHE A 90 -24.69 -8.06 8.59
N ILE A 91 -24.04 -9.22 8.69
CA ILE A 91 -24.02 -10.06 9.89
C ILE A 91 -22.67 -9.86 10.54
N PHE A 92 -22.62 -9.20 11.70
CA PHE A 92 -21.40 -9.09 12.49
C PHE A 92 -21.24 -10.35 13.32
N SER A 93 -20.10 -11.04 13.16
CA SER A 93 -19.81 -12.30 13.86
C SER A 93 -18.68 -12.05 14.87
N ASP A 94 -18.99 -12.12 16.15
CA ASP A 94 -18.01 -12.21 17.23
C ASP A 94 -18.04 -13.64 17.83
N ASP A 95 -17.00 -14.04 18.56
CA ASP A 95 -16.77 -15.42 19.06
C ASP A 95 -17.97 -16.06 19.79
N ASN A 96 -18.98 -15.28 20.18
CA ASN A 96 -20.16 -15.74 20.89
C ASN A 96 -21.51 -15.51 20.15
N GLN A 97 -21.65 -14.56 19.21
CA GLN A 97 -22.95 -14.23 18.59
C GLN A 97 -22.84 -13.60 17.19
N ASP A 98 -23.80 -13.97 16.32
CA ASP A 98 -24.06 -13.32 15.03
C ASP A 98 -25.18 -12.29 15.19
N VAL A 99 -24.90 -11.01 14.90
CA VAL A 99 -25.87 -9.92 15.03
C VAL A 99 -26.08 -9.24 13.67
N ASN A 100 -27.35 -9.03 13.29
CA ASN A 100 -27.69 -8.25 12.11
C ASN A 100 -27.51 -6.75 12.42
N VAL A 101 -26.69 -6.08 11.62
CA VAL A 101 -26.37 -4.66 11.80
C VAL A 101 -26.74 -3.89 10.54
N GLN A 102 -27.28 -2.68 10.71
CA GLN A 102 -27.53 -1.76 9.61
C GLN A 102 -26.20 -1.21 9.07
N LYS A 103 -26.15 -0.91 7.77
CA LYS A 103 -24.93 -0.42 7.11
C LYS A 103 -24.41 0.88 7.75
N GLU A 104 -25.31 1.76 8.14
CA GLU A 104 -24.99 3.07 8.72
C GLU A 104 -24.32 2.93 10.08
N ASP A 105 -24.74 1.97 10.89
CA ASP A 105 -24.14 1.70 12.20
C ASP A 105 -22.84 0.93 12.06
N LEU A 106 -22.76 0.00 11.11
CA LEU A 106 -21.51 -0.67 10.75
C LEU A 106 -20.44 0.38 10.37
N GLN A 107 -20.75 1.32 9.46
CA GLN A 107 -19.80 2.35 9.05
C GLN A 107 -19.32 3.28 10.18
N LYS A 108 -20.08 3.46 11.27
CA LYS A 108 -19.61 4.26 12.42
C LYS A 108 -18.53 3.54 13.23
N HIS A 109 -18.60 2.21 13.29
CA HIS A 109 -17.78 1.39 14.19
C HIS A 109 -16.64 0.64 13.49
N LEU A 110 -16.67 0.53 12.16
CA LEU A 110 -15.57 -0.07 11.39
C LEU A 110 -14.29 0.77 11.44
N SER A 111 -13.15 0.07 11.54
CA SER A 111 -11.82 0.61 11.30
C SER A 111 -11.63 1.10 9.86
N GLY A 112 -10.56 1.86 9.61
CA GLY A 112 -10.26 2.37 8.26
C GLY A 112 -10.13 1.26 7.21
N GLY A 113 -9.47 0.15 7.54
CA GLY A 113 -9.31 -0.99 6.63
C GLY A 113 -10.62 -1.69 6.30
N GLU A 114 -11.49 -1.88 7.29
CA GLU A 114 -12.79 -2.53 7.10
C GLU A 114 -13.77 -1.65 6.30
N LYS A 115 -13.72 -0.32 6.50
CA LYS A 115 -14.45 0.64 5.65
C LYS A 115 -14.01 0.54 4.19
N ARG A 116 -12.70 0.41 3.94
CA ARG A 116 -12.18 0.21 2.58
C ARG A 116 -12.62 -1.14 2.01
N ALA A 117 -12.69 -2.21 2.81
CA ALA A 117 -13.20 -3.50 2.33
C ALA A 117 -14.66 -3.41 1.86
N LEU A 118 -15.51 -2.66 2.59
CA LEU A 118 -16.88 -2.39 2.18
C LEU A 118 -16.97 -1.59 0.87
N TYR A 119 -16.06 -0.65 0.66
CA TYR A 119 -15.93 0.09 -0.60
C TYR A 119 -15.49 -0.82 -1.75
N ILE A 120 -14.52 -1.72 -1.50
CA ILE A 120 -14.11 -2.73 -2.49
C ILE A 120 -15.31 -3.57 -2.92
N LEU A 121 -16.13 -4.04 -1.98
CA LEU A 121 -17.33 -4.82 -2.34
C LEU A 121 -18.23 -4.08 -3.35
N GLN A 122 -18.43 -2.76 -3.18
CA GLN A 122 -19.18 -1.95 -4.14
C GLN A 122 -18.52 -1.93 -5.51
N ILE A 123 -17.19 -1.76 -5.56
CA ILE A 123 -16.41 -1.84 -6.80
C ILE A 123 -16.57 -3.22 -7.45
N LEU A 124 -16.52 -4.31 -6.68
CA LEU A 124 -16.67 -5.68 -7.20
C LEU A 124 -18.02 -5.84 -7.91
N PHE A 125 -19.12 -5.37 -7.30
CA PHE A 125 -20.44 -5.40 -7.96
C PHE A 125 -20.47 -4.60 -9.26
N GLU A 126 -19.84 -3.42 -9.28
CA GLU A 126 -19.83 -2.57 -10.46
C GLU A 126 -19.02 -3.17 -11.61
N ILE A 127 -17.88 -3.80 -11.29
CA ILE A 127 -17.05 -4.52 -12.26
C ILE A 127 -17.80 -5.74 -12.81
N GLU A 128 -18.51 -6.48 -11.96
CA GLU A 128 -19.28 -7.66 -12.38
C GLU A 128 -20.47 -7.28 -13.26
N ALA A 129 -21.19 -6.19 -12.95
CA ALA A 129 -22.21 -5.65 -13.84
C ALA A 129 -21.62 -5.23 -15.20
N ARG A 130 -20.40 -4.69 -15.20
CA ARG A 130 -19.68 -4.30 -16.43
C ARG A 130 -19.19 -5.47 -17.27
N LYS A 131 -19.04 -6.68 -16.70
CA LYS A 131 -18.69 -7.89 -17.46
C LYS A 131 -19.74 -8.28 -18.49
N ARG A 132 -20.97 -7.79 -18.36
CA ARG A 132 -22.09 -8.03 -19.29
C ARG A 132 -21.91 -7.33 -20.65
N SER A 133 -20.99 -6.38 -20.74
CA SER A 133 -20.74 -5.61 -21.95
C SER A 133 -19.49 -6.14 -22.67
N ASP A 134 -19.64 -6.64 -23.89
CA ASP A 134 -18.51 -7.08 -24.74
C ASP A 134 -17.55 -5.97 -25.17
N LYS A 135 -17.82 -4.72 -24.79
CA LYS A 135 -16.96 -3.57 -25.10
C LYS A 135 -15.68 -3.60 -24.26
N PRO A 136 -14.51 -3.36 -24.88
CA PRO A 136 -13.27 -3.14 -24.14
C PRO A 136 -13.39 -1.96 -23.17
N GLN A 137 -12.97 -2.16 -21.92
CA GLN A 137 -13.09 -1.18 -20.84
C GLN A 137 -11.75 -1.04 -20.11
N LEU A 138 -11.40 0.20 -19.74
CA LEU A 138 -10.22 0.49 -18.93
C LEU A 138 -10.65 0.64 -17.47
N LEU A 139 -10.08 -0.18 -16.59
CA LEU A 139 -10.23 -0.09 -15.15
C LEU A 139 -8.97 0.55 -14.57
N VAL A 140 -9.15 1.68 -13.89
CA VAL A 140 -8.06 2.42 -13.23
C VAL A 140 -8.19 2.22 -11.73
N PHE A 141 -7.16 1.62 -11.13
CA PHE A 141 -7.06 1.39 -9.70
C PHE A 141 -6.01 2.34 -9.15
N ASP A 142 -6.41 3.25 -8.28
CA ASP A 142 -5.53 4.24 -7.64
C ASP A 142 -5.42 3.93 -6.14
N ASP A 143 -4.24 3.49 -5.70
CA ASP A 143 -3.90 3.20 -4.30
C ASP A 143 -4.90 2.29 -3.56
N ILE A 144 -5.45 1.30 -4.27
CA ILE A 144 -6.50 0.41 -3.74
C ILE A 144 -6.07 -0.48 -2.58
N SER A 145 -4.78 -0.69 -2.38
CA SER A 145 -4.24 -1.55 -1.31
C SER A 145 -3.91 -0.79 -0.04
N ASP A 146 -4.01 0.55 -0.08
CA ASP A 146 -3.48 1.37 0.97
C ASP A 146 -4.32 1.20 2.26
N SER A 147 -3.69 1.19 3.43
CA SER A 147 -4.32 0.85 4.73
C SER A 147 -4.96 -0.55 4.89
N PHE A 148 -4.83 -1.48 3.93
CA PHE A 148 -5.27 -2.87 4.13
C PHE A 148 -4.25 -3.69 4.91
N ASP A 149 -4.74 -4.61 5.73
CA ASP A 149 -3.89 -5.66 6.30
C ASP A 149 -3.30 -6.57 5.20
N TYR A 150 -2.28 -7.33 5.56
CA TYR A 150 -1.54 -8.18 4.64
C TYR A 150 -2.42 -9.22 3.92
N ARG A 151 -3.45 -9.77 4.59
CA ARG A 151 -4.34 -10.78 3.99
C ARG A 151 -5.30 -10.15 2.98
N ASN A 152 -5.86 -9.00 3.31
CA ASN A 152 -6.74 -8.25 2.42
C ASN A 152 -5.97 -7.70 1.20
N LYS A 153 -4.69 -7.34 1.34
CA LYS A 153 -3.82 -7.06 0.18
C LYS A 153 -3.73 -8.26 -0.78
N HIS A 154 -3.59 -9.48 -0.26
CA HIS A 154 -3.59 -10.69 -1.10
C HIS A 154 -4.94 -10.92 -1.80
N ALA A 155 -6.06 -10.70 -1.12
CA ALA A 155 -7.39 -10.83 -1.72
C ALA A 155 -7.55 -9.94 -2.96
N ILE A 156 -7.03 -8.71 -2.90
CA ILE A 156 -7.02 -7.77 -4.02
C ILE A 156 -6.17 -8.29 -5.18
N ILE A 157 -4.98 -8.83 -4.90
CA ILE A 157 -4.09 -9.36 -5.96
C ILE A 157 -4.75 -10.51 -6.71
N GLU A 158 -5.38 -11.45 -5.99
CA GLU A 158 -6.12 -12.56 -6.62
C GLU A 158 -7.29 -12.03 -7.47
N TYR A 159 -7.98 -10.98 -7.00
CA TYR A 159 -9.05 -10.37 -7.78
C TYR A 159 -8.54 -9.67 -9.05
N LEU A 160 -7.44 -8.92 -8.95
CA LEU A 160 -6.81 -8.30 -10.13
C LEU A 160 -6.34 -9.37 -11.13
N ASN A 161 -5.87 -10.52 -10.65
CA ASN A 161 -5.51 -11.65 -11.50
C ASN A 161 -6.75 -12.20 -12.26
N ASP A 162 -7.87 -12.40 -11.58
CA ASP A 162 -9.13 -12.82 -12.23
C ASP A 162 -9.59 -11.81 -13.31
N LEU A 163 -9.41 -10.51 -13.04
CA LEU A 163 -9.74 -9.46 -14.01
C LEU A 163 -8.78 -9.41 -15.20
N GLN A 164 -7.51 -9.76 -15.00
CA GLN A 164 -6.53 -9.84 -16.09
C GLN A 164 -6.88 -10.95 -17.09
N GLU A 165 -7.47 -12.05 -16.63
CA GLU A 165 -7.95 -13.14 -17.49
C GLU A 165 -9.15 -12.70 -18.35
N CYS A 166 -9.89 -11.68 -17.92
CA CYS A 166 -11.01 -11.12 -18.66
C CYS A 166 -10.52 -10.23 -19.82
N LYS A 167 -10.58 -10.74 -21.06
CA LYS A 167 -10.13 -10.04 -22.28
C LYS A 167 -10.73 -8.64 -22.50
N GLN A 168 -11.93 -8.41 -21.99
CA GLN A 168 -12.65 -7.13 -22.07
C GLN A 168 -12.02 -6.03 -21.21
N PHE A 169 -11.34 -6.38 -20.12
CA PHE A 169 -10.76 -5.39 -19.22
C PHE A 169 -9.30 -5.11 -19.55
N LYS A 170 -8.94 -3.82 -19.52
CA LYS A 170 -7.56 -3.34 -19.45
C LYS A 170 -7.38 -2.76 -18.06
N LEU A 171 -6.33 -3.18 -17.36
CA LEU A 171 -6.06 -2.75 -15.99
C LEU A 171 -4.93 -1.73 -16.00
N LEU A 172 -5.15 -0.58 -15.37
CA LEU A 172 -4.12 0.38 -15.00
C LEU A 172 -4.11 0.44 -13.47
N VAL A 173 -3.02 -0.01 -12.86
CA VAL A 173 -2.88 -0.01 -11.40
C VAL A 173 -1.78 0.98 -11.02
N MET A 174 -2.16 1.98 -10.23
CA MET A 174 -1.27 3.00 -9.67
C MET A 174 -1.18 2.75 -8.17
N MET A 175 0.05 2.78 -7.64
CA MET A 175 0.29 2.56 -6.23
C MET A 175 1.58 3.23 -5.78
N HIS A 176 1.60 3.73 -4.53
CA HIS A 176 2.85 4.10 -3.87
C HIS A 176 3.47 2.94 -3.08
N ASN A 177 2.67 1.93 -2.70
CA ASN A 177 3.16 0.82 -1.88
C ASN A 177 4.11 -0.11 -2.67
N PHE A 178 5.40 -0.06 -2.35
CA PHE A 178 6.43 -0.78 -3.09
C PHE A 178 6.34 -2.31 -2.95
N ASP A 179 5.92 -2.81 -1.78
CA ASP A 179 5.77 -4.26 -1.55
C ASP A 179 4.59 -4.84 -2.34
N PHE A 180 3.49 -4.10 -2.40
CA PHE A 180 2.33 -4.43 -3.22
C PHE A 180 2.70 -4.40 -4.71
N TYR A 181 3.49 -3.41 -5.15
CA TYR A 181 4.01 -3.29 -6.52
C TYR A 181 4.81 -4.51 -6.95
N ARG A 182 5.78 -4.92 -6.12
CA ARG A 182 6.61 -6.10 -6.39
C ARG A 182 5.76 -7.37 -6.42
N THR A 183 4.84 -7.51 -5.47
CA THR A 183 4.02 -8.72 -5.36
C THR A 183 3.04 -8.83 -6.53
N LEU A 184 2.45 -7.72 -6.97
CA LEU A 184 1.60 -7.66 -8.14
C LEU A 184 2.37 -8.03 -9.40
N ALA A 185 3.51 -7.39 -9.66
CA ALA A 185 4.34 -7.67 -10.83
C ALA A 185 4.79 -9.14 -10.90
N SER A 186 5.14 -9.73 -9.76
CA SER A 186 5.55 -11.13 -9.67
C SER A 186 4.40 -12.11 -9.84
N ARG A 187 3.21 -11.83 -9.27
CA ARG A 187 2.09 -12.77 -9.27
C ARG A 187 1.29 -12.75 -10.56
N LEU A 188 1.14 -11.58 -11.18
CA LEU A 188 0.38 -11.40 -12.43
C LEU A 188 1.25 -11.58 -13.68
N ASP A 189 2.54 -11.93 -13.51
CA ASP A 189 3.54 -12.11 -14.56
C ASP A 189 3.56 -10.93 -15.57
N ILE A 190 3.54 -9.70 -15.03
CA ILE A 190 3.42 -8.50 -15.85
C ILE A 190 4.72 -8.27 -16.63
N PRO A 191 4.67 -8.09 -17.97
CA PRO A 191 5.86 -7.80 -18.75
C PRO A 191 6.57 -6.53 -18.28
N ARG A 192 7.89 -6.58 -18.13
CA ARG A 192 8.71 -5.46 -17.60
C ARG A 192 8.43 -4.11 -18.29
N LYS A 193 8.16 -4.12 -19.60
CA LYS A 193 7.84 -2.90 -20.38
C LYS A 193 6.56 -2.17 -19.95
N GLN A 194 5.65 -2.87 -19.27
CA GLN A 194 4.38 -2.32 -18.75
C GLN A 194 4.50 -1.85 -17.30
N ILE A 195 5.60 -2.21 -16.64
CA ILE A 195 5.88 -1.83 -15.27
C ILE A 195 6.64 -0.52 -15.32
N LYS A 196 6.03 0.54 -14.80
CA LYS A 196 6.58 1.90 -14.83
C LYS A 196 6.67 2.47 -13.42
N MET A 197 7.70 3.26 -13.20
CA MET A 197 7.81 4.17 -12.07
C MET A 197 7.67 5.59 -12.59
N ILE A 198 6.89 6.39 -11.88
CA ILE A 198 6.51 7.73 -12.31
C ILE A 198 7.18 8.73 -11.39
N ARG A 199 7.81 9.74 -11.97
CA ARG A 199 8.33 10.89 -11.24
C ARG A 199 7.87 12.19 -11.87
N LYS A 200 7.94 13.24 -11.08
CA LYS A 200 7.67 14.61 -11.51
C LYS A 200 8.96 15.42 -11.39
N ASN A 201 9.34 16.13 -12.45
CA ASN A 201 10.49 17.03 -12.41
C ASN A 201 10.09 18.45 -11.94
N ASP A 202 11.08 19.33 -11.77
CA ASP A 202 10.86 20.73 -11.34
C ASP A 202 10.00 21.53 -12.33
N ALA A 203 10.05 21.18 -13.62
CA ALA A 203 9.21 21.75 -14.67
C ALA A 203 7.74 21.23 -14.63
N ARG A 204 7.40 20.38 -13.66
CA ARG A 204 6.10 19.71 -13.48
C ARG A 204 5.75 18.72 -14.58
N GLU A 205 6.73 18.25 -15.34
CA GLU A 205 6.56 17.20 -16.33
C GLU A 205 6.55 15.84 -15.65
N ILE A 206 5.69 14.95 -16.16
CA ILE A 206 5.56 13.57 -15.67
C ILE A 206 6.44 12.68 -16.53
N ILE A 207 7.40 12.00 -15.90
CA ILE A 207 8.38 11.15 -16.56
C ILE A 207 8.10 9.70 -16.17
N PHE A 208 7.98 8.84 -17.18
CA PHE A 208 7.79 7.40 -17.03
C PHE A 208 9.12 6.69 -17.22
N GLU A 209 9.64 6.11 -16.15
CA GLU A 209 10.84 5.28 -16.17
C GLU A 209 10.46 3.82 -16.03
N ASP A 210 11.31 2.92 -16.52
CA ASP A 210 11.07 1.49 -16.37
C ASP A 210 11.12 1.10 -14.89
N GLY A 211 10.17 0.26 -14.48
CA GLY A 211 10.09 -0.20 -13.10
C GLY A 211 11.32 -1.01 -12.69
N GLU A 212 11.95 -0.59 -11.59
CA GLU A 212 13.11 -1.26 -11.01
C GLU A 212 12.72 -2.10 -9.79
N TYR A 213 13.70 -2.86 -9.26
CA TYR A 213 13.61 -3.58 -7.98
C TYR A 213 12.49 -4.63 -7.84
N LEU A 214 12.04 -5.21 -8.96
CA LEU A 214 11.02 -6.29 -9.00
C LEU A 214 11.43 -7.61 -8.34
N LYS A 215 12.73 -7.83 -8.15
CA LYS A 215 13.28 -9.02 -7.49
C LYS A 215 13.99 -8.59 -6.21
N SER A 216 14.66 -9.53 -5.53
CA SER A 216 15.42 -9.22 -4.30
C SER A 216 16.40 -8.06 -4.52
N VAL A 217 16.04 -6.88 -3.99
CA VAL A 217 16.84 -5.65 -4.02
C VAL A 217 18.25 -5.92 -3.51
N ILE A 218 18.34 -6.67 -2.41
CA ILE A 218 19.61 -7.03 -1.77
C ILE A 218 20.49 -7.85 -2.71
N LYS A 219 19.91 -8.80 -3.44
CA LYS A 219 20.67 -9.59 -4.41
C LYS A 219 21.24 -8.71 -5.52
N CYS A 220 20.44 -7.76 -6.03
CA CYS A 220 20.89 -6.80 -7.04
C CYS A 220 22.06 -5.95 -6.54
N ILE A 221 21.96 -5.39 -5.33
CA ILE A 221 23.04 -4.56 -4.73
C ILE A 221 24.28 -5.42 -4.43
N ARG A 222 24.10 -6.63 -3.90
CA ARG A 222 25.20 -7.54 -3.56
C ARG A 222 26.00 -7.97 -4.79
N ASP A 223 25.30 -8.34 -5.86
CA ASP A 223 25.89 -8.93 -7.08
C ASP A 223 26.35 -7.86 -8.10
N SER A 224 26.22 -6.58 -7.77
CA SER A 224 26.67 -5.44 -8.56
C SER A 224 28.18 -5.16 -8.37
N GLU A 225 28.77 -4.56 -9.40
CA GLU A 225 30.17 -4.13 -9.45
C GLU A 225 30.36 -2.64 -9.13
N GLN A 226 29.27 -1.90 -8.90
CA GLN A 226 29.37 -0.47 -8.62
C GLN A 226 29.81 -0.21 -7.18
N ASP A 227 30.75 0.72 -7.00
CA ASP A 227 31.32 1.04 -5.69
C ASP A 227 30.29 1.60 -4.71
N LYS A 228 29.28 2.32 -5.20
CA LYS A 228 28.21 2.88 -4.37
C LYS A 228 27.39 1.78 -3.66
N ASP A 229 27.26 0.61 -4.30
CA ASP A 229 26.49 -0.51 -3.75
C ASP A 229 27.14 -1.11 -2.50
N PHE A 230 28.46 -0.96 -2.34
CA PHE A 230 29.16 -1.34 -1.12
C PHE A 230 28.60 -0.61 0.11
N PHE A 231 28.38 0.70 0.01
CA PHE A 231 27.87 1.53 1.09
C PHE A 231 26.39 1.24 1.37
N ALA A 232 25.61 1.00 0.32
CA ALA A 232 24.21 0.61 0.45
C ALA A 232 24.01 -0.74 1.17
N LEU A 233 25.02 -1.62 1.18
CA LEU A 233 24.98 -2.90 1.91
C LEU A 233 25.26 -2.76 3.41
N ILE A 234 25.87 -1.67 3.89
CA ILE A 234 26.29 -1.53 5.30
C ILE A 234 25.11 -1.70 6.27
N PRO A 235 23.97 -0.98 6.10
CA PRO A 235 22.83 -1.17 6.98
C PRO A 235 22.30 -2.60 6.94
N PHE A 236 22.23 -3.18 5.75
CA PHE A 236 21.75 -4.54 5.55
C PHE A 236 22.63 -5.55 6.30
N VAL A 237 23.95 -5.52 6.11
CA VAL A 237 24.85 -6.47 6.78
C VAL A 237 24.84 -6.27 8.30
N ARG A 238 24.75 -5.03 8.78
CA ARG A 238 24.63 -4.72 10.22
C ARG A 238 23.43 -5.41 10.85
N ASN A 239 22.26 -5.34 10.21
CA ASN A 239 21.05 -5.95 10.78
C ASN A 239 21.05 -7.48 10.65
N LEU A 240 21.66 -8.04 9.60
CA LEU A 240 21.82 -9.49 9.51
C LEU A 240 22.62 -10.01 10.71
N ILE A 241 23.70 -9.31 11.07
CA ILE A 241 24.51 -9.66 12.24
C ILE A 241 23.70 -9.46 13.53
N GLU A 242 22.89 -8.40 13.63
CA GLU A 242 22.00 -8.15 14.76
C GLU A 242 21.02 -9.30 14.98
N TYR A 243 20.33 -9.75 13.91
CA TYR A 243 19.34 -10.81 13.98
C TYR A 243 19.96 -12.20 14.14
N ALA A 244 21.18 -12.42 13.64
CA ALA A 244 21.89 -13.69 13.78
C ALA A 244 22.57 -13.85 15.15
N SER A 245 22.77 -12.77 15.92
CA SER A 245 23.55 -12.79 17.17
C SER A 245 22.67 -12.61 18.40
N PHE A 246 22.71 -13.55 19.36
CA PHE A 246 22.03 -13.41 20.66
C PHE A 246 22.54 -12.22 21.52
N GLN A 247 23.75 -11.72 21.27
CA GLN A 247 24.34 -10.56 21.93
C GLN A 247 24.95 -9.60 20.90
N ALA A 248 24.10 -9.05 20.02
CA ALA A 248 24.51 -8.11 18.98
C ALA A 248 25.37 -6.95 19.51
N ASP A 249 24.99 -6.37 20.67
CA ASP A 249 25.71 -5.25 21.29
C ASP A 249 27.15 -5.55 21.74
N LYS A 250 27.55 -6.83 21.78
CA LYS A 250 28.93 -7.26 22.05
C LYS A 250 29.66 -7.76 20.82
N ASN A 251 28.98 -7.85 19.68
CA ASN A 251 29.58 -8.31 18.44
C ASN A 251 30.40 -7.17 17.81
N ASN A 252 31.72 -7.36 17.69
CA ASN A 252 32.62 -6.35 17.14
C ASN A 252 32.23 -5.92 15.71
N ASN A 253 31.75 -6.85 14.88
CA ASN A 253 31.34 -6.53 13.51
C ASN A 253 30.10 -5.63 13.51
N TYR A 254 29.13 -5.92 14.38
CA TYR A 254 27.94 -5.09 14.55
C TYR A 254 28.30 -3.69 15.08
N ILE A 255 29.19 -3.60 16.07
CA ILE A 255 29.64 -2.32 16.63
C ILE A 255 30.34 -1.49 15.54
N LYS A 256 31.26 -2.09 14.78
CA LYS A 256 32.02 -1.43 13.71
C LYS A 256 31.11 -0.93 12.59
N LEU A 257 30.15 -1.74 12.13
CA LEU A 257 29.16 -1.29 11.14
C LEU A 257 28.20 -0.23 11.72
N THR A 258 27.92 -0.26 13.03
CA THR A 258 27.17 0.82 13.68
C THR A 258 27.97 2.14 13.69
N SER A 259 29.29 2.09 13.90
CA SER A 259 30.18 3.25 13.73
C SER A 259 30.24 3.77 12.28
N CYS A 260 29.86 2.95 11.29
CA CYS A 260 29.72 3.41 9.91
C CYS A 260 28.41 4.21 9.69
N LEU A 261 27.39 3.98 10.50
CA LEU A 261 26.07 4.63 10.39
C LEU A 261 25.88 5.81 11.34
N HIS A 262 26.72 5.91 12.38
CA HIS A 262 26.70 6.96 13.39
C HIS A 262 28.11 7.49 13.64
N MET A 263 28.23 8.79 13.86
CA MET A 263 29.50 9.43 14.16
C MET A 263 29.97 9.03 15.57
N LYS A 264 31.05 8.24 15.62
CA LYS A 264 31.71 7.76 16.84
C LYS A 264 33.20 8.09 16.77
N LYS A 265 33.91 7.89 17.88
CA LYS A 265 35.35 8.19 18.00
C LYS A 265 36.18 7.47 16.93
N ASP A 266 35.78 6.26 16.54
CA ASP A 266 36.49 5.43 15.56
C ASP A 266 36.02 5.64 14.11
N THR A 267 34.89 6.32 13.86
CA THR A 267 34.24 6.39 12.52
C THR A 267 35.18 6.91 11.43
N LYS A 268 36.04 7.89 11.74
CA LYS A 268 36.99 8.48 10.79
C LYS A 268 38.17 7.56 10.47
N ASP A 269 38.49 6.63 11.36
CA ASP A 269 39.63 5.71 11.25
C ASP A 269 39.26 4.36 10.63
N ILE A 270 37.97 4.12 10.34
CA ILE A 270 37.51 2.87 9.73
C ILE A 270 38.04 2.76 8.30
N GLN A 271 38.74 1.67 8.01
CA GLN A 271 39.18 1.33 6.66
C GLN A 271 38.10 0.58 5.90
N ILE A 272 38.02 0.80 4.58
CA ILE A 272 37.14 0.02 3.68
C ILE A 272 37.39 -1.48 3.82
N GLN A 273 38.65 -1.87 4.04
CA GLN A 273 39.02 -3.28 4.15
C GLN A 273 38.50 -3.96 5.42
N ASP A 274 38.29 -3.22 6.50
CA ASP A 274 37.63 -3.75 7.70
C ASP A 274 36.17 -4.11 7.40
N ILE A 275 35.47 -3.25 6.66
CA ILE A 275 34.08 -3.48 6.24
C ILE A 275 34.02 -4.64 5.24
N SER A 276 34.95 -4.71 4.28
CA SER A 276 35.07 -5.83 3.33
C SER A 276 35.18 -7.18 4.06
N LYS A 277 36.01 -7.26 5.11
CA LYS A 277 36.14 -8.50 5.90
C LYS A 277 34.84 -8.88 6.60
N ILE A 278 34.10 -7.89 7.11
CA ILE A 278 32.78 -8.13 7.70
C ILE A 278 31.81 -8.67 6.64
N PHE A 279 31.81 -8.10 5.43
CA PHE A 279 30.99 -8.59 4.33
C PHE A 279 31.36 -10.01 3.92
N ASP A 280 32.66 -10.33 3.86
CA ASP A 280 33.16 -11.69 3.58
C ASP A 280 32.68 -12.69 4.66
N SER A 281 32.59 -12.27 5.92
CA SER A 281 32.08 -13.13 7.01
C SER A 281 30.59 -13.45 6.92
N VAL A 282 29.79 -12.59 6.28
CA VAL A 282 28.34 -12.73 6.18
C VAL A 282 27.90 -13.37 4.86
N PHE A 283 28.53 -12.98 3.75
CA PHE A 283 28.18 -13.45 2.41
C PHE A 283 29.10 -14.56 1.88
N GLY A 284 30.21 -14.86 2.57
CA GLY A 284 31.28 -15.70 2.07
C GLY A 284 32.30 -14.92 1.22
N THR A 285 33.50 -15.47 1.12
CA THR A 285 34.63 -14.88 0.38
C THR A 285 34.45 -14.90 -1.14
N GLU A 286 33.51 -15.70 -1.65
CA GLU A 286 33.19 -15.83 -3.07
C GLU A 286 32.31 -14.69 -3.60
N ARG A 287 31.89 -13.75 -2.74
CA ARG A 287 31.09 -12.61 -3.18
C ARG A 287 31.84 -11.75 -4.19
N LYS A 288 31.07 -11.06 -5.05
CA LYS A 288 31.63 -10.04 -5.93
C LYS A 288 32.16 -8.85 -5.13
N LYS A 289 33.48 -8.67 -5.16
CA LYS A 289 34.16 -7.51 -4.59
C LYS A 289 34.05 -6.31 -5.53
N LYS A 290 34.01 -5.12 -4.94
CA LYS A 290 33.89 -3.83 -5.62
C LYS A 290 35.30 -3.23 -5.77
N LYS A 291 35.47 -2.31 -6.72
CA LYS A 291 36.79 -1.75 -7.05
C LYS A 291 37.38 -0.96 -5.88
N ILE A 292 36.54 -0.31 -5.07
CA ILE A 292 36.98 0.37 -3.85
C ILE A 292 37.62 -0.57 -2.82
N GLU A 293 37.35 -1.88 -2.86
CA GLU A 293 37.87 -2.87 -1.92
C GLU A 293 39.28 -3.35 -2.30
N GLU A 294 39.80 -2.95 -3.46
CA GLU A 294 41.16 -3.28 -3.91
C GLU A 294 42.23 -2.39 -3.25
N ASP A 295 41.85 -1.19 -2.81
CA ASP A 295 42.75 -0.21 -2.19
C ASP A 295 42.65 -0.25 -0.67
N ASN A 296 43.67 -0.82 -0.03
CA ASN A 296 43.75 -0.98 1.41
C ASN A 296 43.96 0.34 2.18
N SER A 297 44.24 1.45 1.51
CA SER A 297 44.51 2.74 2.16
C SER A 297 43.28 3.62 2.37
N LYS A 298 42.14 3.27 1.75
CA LYS A 298 40.95 4.12 1.75
C LYS A 298 40.21 4.09 3.10
N LEU A 299 39.99 5.29 3.64
CA LEU A 299 39.12 5.51 4.79
C LEU A 299 37.66 5.55 4.37
N TYR A 300 36.80 4.91 5.15
CA TYR A 300 35.36 4.82 4.93
C TYR A 300 34.71 6.20 4.82
N PHE A 301 34.95 7.06 5.81
CA PHE A 301 34.27 8.34 5.95
C PHE A 301 34.54 9.28 4.77
N GLU A 302 35.79 9.37 4.32
CA GLU A 302 36.17 10.18 3.16
C GLU A 302 35.62 9.57 1.86
N THR A 303 35.67 8.25 1.73
CA THR A 303 35.24 7.57 0.50
C THR A 303 33.73 7.66 0.29
N ILE A 304 32.91 7.48 1.33
CA ILE A 304 31.44 7.62 1.21
C ILE A 304 31.06 9.06 0.87
N TYR A 305 31.74 10.04 1.47
CA TYR A 305 31.50 11.45 1.19
C TYR A 305 31.88 11.81 -0.25
N ASN A 306 33.05 11.36 -0.73
CA ASN A 306 33.47 11.54 -2.12
C ASN A 306 32.50 10.91 -3.13
N ILE A 307 31.92 9.76 -2.80
CA ILE A 307 30.89 9.12 -3.64
C ILE A 307 29.60 9.93 -3.63
N ALA A 308 29.15 10.41 -2.47
CA ALA A 308 27.99 11.28 -2.38
C ALA A 308 28.18 12.58 -3.19
N GLU A 309 29.35 13.22 -3.12
CA GLU A 309 29.66 14.40 -3.94
C GLU A 309 29.71 14.07 -5.43
N LYS A 310 30.25 12.91 -5.83
CA LYS A 310 30.21 12.48 -7.23
C LYS A 310 28.78 12.28 -7.73
N ILE A 311 27.92 11.65 -6.92
CA ILE A 311 26.51 11.43 -7.27
C ILE A 311 25.77 12.77 -7.35
N TYR A 312 26.00 13.68 -6.41
CA TYR A 312 25.38 15.01 -6.39
C TYR A 312 25.74 15.86 -7.62
N ASN A 313 26.99 15.75 -8.11
CA ASN A 313 27.46 16.51 -9.27
C ASN A 313 27.16 15.83 -10.62
N ASP A 314 26.69 14.59 -10.62
CA ASP A 314 26.22 13.95 -11.84
C ASP A 314 24.95 14.66 -12.31
N LYS A 315 24.80 14.90 -13.62
CA LYS A 315 23.60 15.53 -14.20
C LYS A 315 22.59 14.51 -14.72
N ASN A 316 22.99 13.24 -14.82
CA ASN A 316 22.19 12.13 -15.34
C ASN A 316 21.93 11.08 -14.24
N TYR A 317 21.69 11.51 -13.01
CA TYR A 317 21.44 10.58 -11.91
C TYR A 317 20.03 9.98 -11.99
N ASN A 318 19.94 8.69 -11.65
CA ASN A 318 18.66 8.00 -11.55
C ASN A 318 17.97 8.42 -10.23
N HIS A 319 16.88 9.21 -10.34
CA HIS A 319 16.11 9.71 -9.19
C HIS A 319 15.40 8.60 -8.40
N ILE A 320 15.19 7.44 -9.02
CA ILE A 320 14.53 6.28 -8.42
C ILE A 320 15.51 5.46 -7.57
N GLU A 321 16.80 5.53 -7.90
CA GLU A 321 17.79 4.59 -7.41
C GLU A 321 17.94 4.61 -5.88
N LEU A 322 17.53 3.51 -5.25
CA LEU A 322 17.51 3.34 -3.79
C LEU A 322 18.91 3.50 -3.19
N GLN A 323 19.97 3.06 -3.87
CA GLN A 323 21.33 3.12 -3.36
C GLN A 323 21.79 4.56 -3.16
N ASN A 324 21.42 5.46 -4.08
CA ASN A 324 21.71 6.88 -3.92
C ASN A 324 21.00 7.42 -2.67
N LYS A 325 19.70 7.14 -2.52
CA LYS A 325 18.92 7.58 -1.36
C LYS A 325 19.50 7.07 -0.03
N LEU A 326 19.97 5.82 0.01
CA LEU A 326 20.61 5.24 1.19
C LEU A 326 21.94 5.92 1.51
N ILE A 327 22.79 6.14 0.50
CA ILE A 327 24.09 6.83 0.69
C ILE A 327 23.87 8.24 1.23
N PHE A 328 22.95 9.02 0.63
CA PHE A 328 22.65 10.35 1.14
C PHE A 328 22.10 10.30 2.56
N SER A 329 21.21 9.37 2.88
CA SER A 329 20.70 9.20 4.25
C SER A 329 21.82 8.94 5.27
N ILE A 330 22.81 8.12 4.91
CA ILE A 330 23.97 7.84 5.76
C ILE A 330 24.85 9.09 5.88
N VAL A 331 25.21 9.73 4.77
CA VAL A 331 26.13 10.88 4.76
C VAL A 331 25.53 12.09 5.47
N ILE A 332 24.26 12.40 5.21
CA ILE A 332 23.51 13.46 5.89
C ILE A 332 23.54 13.25 7.40
N ARG A 333 23.26 12.03 7.86
CA ARG A 333 23.30 11.69 9.28
C ARG A 333 24.70 11.88 9.85
N LEU A 334 25.72 11.29 9.23
CA LEU A 334 27.10 11.36 9.72
C LEU A 334 27.59 12.81 9.81
N LYS A 335 27.31 13.63 8.79
CA LYS A 335 27.70 15.05 8.78
C LYS A 335 26.94 15.88 9.81
N SER A 336 25.64 15.61 9.98
CA SER A 336 24.85 16.26 11.03
C SER A 336 25.36 15.89 12.42
N GLU A 337 25.66 14.63 12.68
CA GLU A 337 26.20 14.19 13.96
C GLU A 337 27.63 14.72 14.20
N GLU A 338 28.49 14.76 13.18
CA GLU A 338 29.82 15.40 13.25
C GLU A 338 29.70 16.86 13.68
N TRP A 339 28.83 17.62 13.02
CA TRP A 339 28.60 19.03 13.34
C TRP A 339 28.04 19.22 14.76
N MET A 340 27.03 18.43 15.14
CA MET A 340 26.44 18.48 16.48
C MET A 340 27.45 18.12 17.58
N LEU A 341 28.31 17.12 17.34
CA LEU A 341 29.37 16.71 18.28
C LEU A 341 30.46 17.78 18.42
N ASN A 342 30.82 18.47 17.33
CA ASN A 342 31.79 19.58 17.40
C ASN A 342 31.24 20.76 18.21
N LYS A 343 29.93 20.99 18.17
CA LYS A 343 29.25 22.04 18.97
C LYS A 343 29.08 21.62 20.43
N LEU A 344 28.84 20.34 20.67
CA LEU A 344 28.73 19.71 21.98
C LEU A 344 30.13 19.55 22.59
N ASN A 345 30.63 20.59 23.28
CA ASN A 345 31.94 20.63 23.94
C ASN A 345 32.12 19.64 25.14
N GLN A 346 31.44 18.49 25.13
CA GLN A 346 31.46 17.48 26.19
C GLN A 346 31.40 16.06 25.61
N GLU A 347 31.86 15.07 26.39
CA GLU A 347 31.73 13.67 25.98
C GLU A 347 30.26 13.27 25.88
N PHE A 348 29.86 12.80 24.70
CA PHE A 348 28.53 12.30 24.43
C PHE A 348 28.52 10.78 24.30
N LYS A 349 27.59 10.13 25.00
CA LYS A 349 27.34 8.71 24.87
C LYS A 349 25.84 8.46 24.82
N SER A 350 25.36 8.04 23.66
CA SER A 350 23.97 7.64 23.51
C SER A 350 23.71 6.25 24.07
N LYS A 351 22.46 6.01 24.49
CA LYS A 351 21.99 4.66 24.86
C LYS A 351 21.07 4.06 23.81
N ARG A 352 20.37 4.89 23.02
CA ARG A 352 19.45 4.44 21.97
C ARG A 352 19.55 5.34 20.73
N ASN A 353 18.74 6.40 20.67
CA ASN A 353 18.55 7.18 19.45
C ASN A 353 19.59 8.29 19.37
N GLN A 354 20.82 7.94 18.95
CA GLN A 354 21.98 8.85 18.96
C GLN A 354 21.68 10.23 18.36
N THR A 355 21.16 10.30 17.13
CA THR A 355 20.93 11.58 16.44
C THR A 355 19.90 12.44 17.19
N ARG A 356 18.84 11.84 17.74
CA ARG A 356 17.80 12.54 18.51
C ARG A 356 18.32 12.99 19.88
N GLU A 357 19.01 12.11 20.59
CA GLU A 357 19.63 12.40 21.89
C GLU A 357 20.69 13.51 21.75
N LEU A 358 21.46 13.54 20.66
CA LEU A 358 22.39 14.63 20.31
C LEU A 358 21.65 15.95 20.12
N TYR A 359 20.61 15.95 19.27
CA TYR A 359 19.79 17.14 19.03
C TYR A 359 19.18 17.66 20.34
N ASP A 360 18.60 16.78 21.16
CA ASP A 360 17.98 17.16 22.43
C ASP A 360 18.99 17.74 23.44
N ALA A 361 20.27 17.35 23.37
CA ALA A 361 21.34 17.90 24.19
C ALA A 361 21.75 19.33 23.78
N ILE A 362 21.82 19.63 22.48
CA ILE A 362 22.28 20.94 21.98
C ILE A 362 21.17 21.91 21.59
N LYS A 363 19.90 21.47 21.48
CA LYS A 363 18.80 22.27 20.88
C LYS A 363 18.61 23.66 21.48
N LYS A 364 19.02 23.88 22.73
CA LYS A 364 18.91 25.19 23.40
C LYS A 364 19.96 26.19 22.91
N GLU A 365 21.06 25.71 22.35
CA GLU A 365 22.21 26.48 21.84
C GLU A 365 22.14 26.68 20.32
N LEU A 366 21.10 26.14 19.68
CA LEU A 366 20.87 26.26 18.25
C LEU A 366 20.03 27.50 17.92
N SER A 367 20.40 28.19 16.86
CA SER A 367 19.56 29.16 16.16
C SER A 367 18.34 28.46 15.54
N ASP A 368 17.30 29.23 15.20
CA ASP A 368 16.08 28.63 14.65
C ASP A 368 16.29 28.02 13.26
N ASP A 369 17.23 28.55 12.47
CA ASP A 369 17.64 27.96 11.19
C ASP A 369 18.38 26.63 11.37
N GLU A 370 19.33 26.55 12.30
CA GLU A 370 20.02 25.29 12.63
C GLU A 370 19.04 24.22 13.14
N LYS A 371 18.08 24.61 14.00
CA LYS A 371 17.02 23.70 14.46
C LYS A 371 16.21 23.17 13.29
N ARG A 372 15.79 24.05 12.37
CA ARG A 372 15.00 23.68 11.19
C ARG A 372 15.74 22.66 10.33
N ILE A 373 17.03 22.86 10.08
CA ILE A 373 17.86 21.93 9.30
C ILE A 373 18.00 20.58 10.01
N ILE A 374 18.36 20.56 11.30
CA ILE A 374 18.53 19.28 12.04
C ILE A 374 17.19 18.54 12.23
N GLN A 375 16.08 19.26 12.45
CA GLN A 375 14.75 18.65 12.48
C GLN A 375 14.39 18.00 11.15
N LYS A 376 14.72 18.65 10.03
CA LYS A 376 14.58 18.08 8.69
C LYS A 376 15.41 16.80 8.54
N VAL A 377 16.65 16.77 9.05
CA VAL A 377 17.48 15.54 9.07
C VAL A 377 16.81 14.40 9.85
N LEU A 378 16.25 14.70 11.03
CA LEU A 378 15.53 13.71 11.85
C LEU A 378 14.29 13.16 11.17
N MET A 379 13.62 13.95 10.32
CA MET A 379 12.45 13.51 9.55
C MET A 379 12.82 12.64 8.35
N ILE A 380 13.92 12.97 7.66
CA ILE A 380 14.28 12.34 6.38
C ILE A 380 15.18 11.11 6.57
N THR A 381 16.00 11.07 7.62
CA THR A 381 16.89 9.93 7.87
C THR A 381 16.27 8.97 8.89
N PRO A 382 15.60 7.88 8.48
CA PRO A 382 14.91 7.00 9.41
C PRO A 382 15.89 6.43 10.42
N GLU A 383 15.59 6.58 11.72
CA GLU A 383 16.44 6.15 12.85
C GLU A 383 16.87 4.68 12.73
N ASN A 384 16.01 3.90 12.08
CA ASN A 384 16.15 2.48 11.83
C ASN A 384 16.27 2.22 10.33
N ILE A 385 17.48 2.06 9.80
CA ILE A 385 17.67 1.48 8.45
C ILE A 385 17.67 -0.05 8.62
N HIS A 386 16.50 -0.63 8.92
CA HIS A 386 16.34 -2.08 9.15
C HIS A 386 16.14 -2.87 7.85
N ILE A 387 16.48 -4.17 7.86
CA ILE A 387 16.17 -5.09 6.77
C ILE A 387 14.68 -5.38 6.83
N ASN A 388 13.88 -4.70 6.02
CA ASN A 388 12.68 -5.27 5.43
C ASN A 388 12.25 -4.38 4.25
N SER A 389 11.62 -4.98 3.23
CA SER A 389 11.08 -4.22 2.09
C SER A 389 10.05 -3.16 2.54
N PHE A 390 9.40 -3.38 3.68
CA PHE A 390 8.51 -2.44 4.38
C PHE A 390 9.24 -1.22 5.00
N MET A 391 10.55 -1.33 5.29
CA MET A 391 11.34 -0.28 5.94
C MET A 391 12.10 0.62 4.96
N PHE A 392 12.27 0.18 3.71
CA PHE A 392 12.74 1.05 2.64
C PHE A 392 11.64 1.97 2.13
N GLU A 393 10.36 1.69 2.42
CA GLU A 393 9.21 2.48 1.95
C GLU A 393 9.35 3.97 2.30
N PRO A 394 9.67 4.38 3.56
CA PRO A 394 9.93 5.79 3.85
C PRO A 394 11.08 6.40 3.03
N ILE A 395 12.14 5.63 2.78
CA ILE A 395 13.31 6.09 1.98
C ILE A 395 12.97 6.14 0.49
N LEU A 396 12.15 5.20 0.01
CA LEU A 396 11.66 5.14 -1.37
C LEU A 396 10.72 6.32 -1.65
N ASP A 397 9.87 6.68 -0.69
CA ASP A 397 8.93 7.80 -0.77
C ASP A 397 9.62 9.17 -0.72
N ILE A 398 10.80 9.25 -0.08
CA ILE A 398 11.61 10.47 -0.11
C ILE A 398 12.18 10.67 -1.51
N SER A 399 11.84 11.80 -2.15
CA SER A 399 12.48 12.22 -3.40
C SER A 399 13.96 12.50 -3.17
N LEU A 400 14.80 12.10 -4.12
CA LEU A 400 16.24 12.34 -4.07
C LEU A 400 16.58 13.84 -3.99
N ASP A 401 15.76 14.70 -4.60
CA ASP A 401 15.97 16.15 -4.60
C ASP A 401 15.84 16.77 -3.19
N HIS A 402 14.95 16.22 -2.35
CA HIS A 402 14.87 16.60 -0.93
C HIS A 402 16.12 16.19 -0.15
N LEU A 403 16.69 15.02 -0.46
CA LEU A 403 17.96 14.57 0.14
C LEU A 403 19.11 15.48 -0.32
N TYR A 404 19.14 15.90 -1.59
CA TYR A 404 20.15 16.80 -2.13
C TYR A 404 20.10 18.17 -1.46
N THR A 405 18.90 18.74 -1.36
CA THR A 405 18.69 20.02 -0.67
C THR A 405 19.15 19.93 0.79
N CYS A 406 18.83 18.83 1.48
CA CYS A 406 19.25 18.59 2.86
C CYS A 406 20.78 18.44 2.98
N PHE A 407 21.40 17.72 2.04
CA PHE A 407 22.85 17.56 1.98
C PHE A 407 23.57 18.91 1.79
N GLU A 408 23.09 19.78 0.91
CA GLU A 408 23.62 21.13 0.74
C GLU A 408 23.45 22.00 1.99
N GLU A 409 22.25 22.00 2.58
CA GLU A 409 21.97 22.75 3.82
C GLU A 409 22.94 22.36 4.94
N ILE A 410 23.24 21.07 5.11
CA ILE A 410 24.19 20.57 6.11
C ILE A 410 25.62 20.92 5.75
N LYS A 411 26.00 20.86 4.48
CA LYS A 411 27.34 21.26 4.03
C LYS A 411 27.62 22.74 4.33
N ASN A 412 26.58 23.56 4.34
CA ASN A 412 26.63 24.99 4.66
C ASN A 412 26.51 25.29 6.16
N LEU A 413 26.28 24.28 7.02
CA LEU A 413 26.39 24.44 8.47
C LEU A 413 27.88 24.53 8.82
N ASN A 414 28.31 25.72 9.28
CA ASN A 414 29.69 25.97 9.73
C ASN A 414 29.99 25.29 11.06
#